data_AF-A0A0F9DIF4-F1
#
_entry.id   AF-A0A0F9DIF4-F1
#
_cell.length_a   1.000
_cell.length_b   1.000
_cell.length_c   1.000
_cell.angle_alpha   90.00
_cell.angle_beta   90.00
_cell.angle_gamma   90.00
#
_symmetry.space_group_name_H-M   'P 1'
#
loop_
_entity.id
_entity.type
_entity.pdbx_description
1 polymer ?
#
loop_
_entity_poly.entity_id
_entity_poly.type
_entity_poly.pdbx_seq_one_letter_code
_entity_poly.pdbx_strand_id
1 'polypeptide(L)'
;MGIKRKRVKFLILFLIISSVILPLSNTRSRNILSGAEIQEKIHSSAQQSGTTQWIKNPNFNSPIEPTWFWENGSLGDNSDMDGNTTTGQANIRVLGDTKTFTVVSGRINSSTSLGWKRFRNGDFQFPDLNVLNAFGGYVYHEWADDANQAPSVHWRTNVSVPIDMSDYIITSASLEVIANATVSSNVDTPNDDGSWTNYAIGDSVTFYTQISDLGYNAPIYTVASNKTKYLGQQNSTQPTILTI
;
A
#
# COMPACT_ATOMS: atom_id res chain seq x y z
N MET A 1 44.93 37.18 46.12
CA MET A 1 44.34 35.89 46.54
C MET A 1 42.90 36.01 47.11
N GLY A 2 42.09 36.99 46.69
CA GLY A 2 40.75 37.25 47.28
C GLY A 2 39.53 36.92 46.43
N ILE A 3 39.69 36.75 45.10
CA ILE A 3 38.57 36.64 44.16
C ILE A 3 37.97 35.23 44.13
N LYS A 4 38.80 34.18 44.28
CA LYS A 4 38.31 32.79 44.31
C LYS A 4 37.45 32.49 45.55
N ARG A 5 37.77 33.10 46.71
CA ARG A 5 37.04 32.87 47.96
C ARG A 5 35.65 33.51 47.98
N LYS A 6 35.47 34.66 47.29
CA LYS A 6 34.17 35.31 47.15
C LYS A 6 33.21 34.53 46.23
N ARG A 7 33.72 33.94 45.15
CA ARG A 7 32.93 33.14 44.21
C ARG A 7 32.40 31.84 44.85
N VAL A 8 33.21 31.19 45.69
CA VAL A 8 32.79 29.96 46.40
C VAL A 8 31.69 30.26 47.43
N LYS A 9 31.79 31.36 48.17
CA LYS A 9 30.73 31.76 49.12
C LYS A 9 29.40 32.08 48.43
N PHE A 10 29.45 32.69 47.25
CA PHE A 10 28.25 32.99 46.47
C PHE A 10 27.58 31.72 45.94
N LEU A 11 28.36 30.72 45.51
CA LEU A 11 27.84 29.46 44.99
C LEU A 11 27.20 28.59 46.08
N ILE A 12 27.77 28.59 47.29
CA ILE A 12 27.18 27.92 48.47
C ILE A 12 25.86 28.59 48.86
N LEU A 13 25.80 29.93 48.85
CA LEU A 13 24.56 30.66 49.16
C LEU A 13 23.46 30.37 48.14
N PHE A 14 23.81 30.29 46.85
CA PHE A 14 22.87 29.99 45.77
C PHE A 14 22.29 28.57 45.88
N LEU A 15 23.10 27.58 46.25
CA LEU A 15 22.67 26.20 46.48
C LEU A 15 21.72 26.06 47.69
N ILE A 16 21.98 26.80 48.77
CA ILE A 16 21.10 26.81 49.95
C ILE A 16 19.74 27.44 49.59
N ILE A 17 19.75 28.55 48.86
CA ILE A 17 18.50 29.22 48.42
C ILE A 17 17.71 28.33 47.44
N SER A 18 18.37 27.61 46.52
CA SER A 18 17.65 26.70 45.60
C SER A 18 17.02 25.51 46.31
N SER A 19 17.62 25.02 47.41
CA SER A 19 17.03 23.91 48.18
C SER A 19 15.78 24.30 48.98
N VAL A 20 15.61 25.59 49.32
CA VAL A 20 14.45 26.07 50.10
C VAL A 20 13.27 26.44 49.19
N ILE A 21 13.52 26.76 47.91
CA ILE A 21 12.46 27.14 46.95
C ILE A 21 11.79 25.91 46.30
N LEU A 22 12.39 24.72 46.39
CA LEU A 22 11.94 23.53 45.67
C LEU A 22 10.79 22.68 46.28
N PRO A 23 10.13 22.99 47.42
CA PRO A 23 8.88 22.32 47.78
C PRO A 23 7.62 23.19 47.61
N LEU A 24 7.68 24.33 46.89
CA LEU A 24 6.53 25.23 46.72
C LEU A 24 5.79 25.11 45.37
N SER A 25 6.22 24.22 44.48
CA SER A 25 5.58 24.01 43.17
C SER A 25 4.91 22.64 43.01
N ASN A 26 4.28 22.11 44.07
CA ASN A 26 3.41 20.95 43.89
C ASN A 26 2.17 20.92 44.81
N THR A 27 1.52 22.07 44.98
CA THR A 27 0.17 22.17 45.58
C THR A 27 -0.80 22.82 44.61
N ARG A 28 -1.19 22.08 43.57
CA ARG A 28 -2.43 22.26 42.77
C ARG A 28 -2.56 21.05 41.84
N SER A 29 -3.10 19.93 42.30
CA SER A 29 -4.54 19.70 42.35
C SER A 29 -4.83 18.62 43.41
N ARG A 30 -5.25 19.04 44.61
CA ARG A 30 -6.04 18.19 45.49
C ARG A 30 -7.49 18.30 45.04
N ASN A 31 -7.86 17.47 44.08
CA ASN A 31 -9.18 16.85 44.00
C ASN A 31 -8.99 15.31 43.96
N ILE A 32 -8.04 14.81 44.76
CA ILE A 32 -8.05 13.39 45.13
C ILE A 32 -8.91 13.31 46.40
N LEU A 33 -10.21 13.26 46.17
CA LEU A 33 -11.13 12.61 47.09
C LEU A 33 -10.58 11.18 47.35
N SER A 34 -10.28 10.89 48.62
CA SER A 34 -10.42 9.57 49.25
C SER A 34 -10.15 8.32 48.38
N GLY A 35 -8.90 8.11 47.97
CA GLY A 35 -8.43 6.83 47.39
C GLY A 35 -8.15 5.72 48.42
N ALA A 36 -8.77 5.78 49.61
CA ALA A 36 -8.61 4.76 50.67
C ALA A 36 -9.94 4.09 51.10
N GLU A 37 -11.06 4.43 50.46
CA GLU A 37 -12.36 3.77 50.67
C GLU A 37 -13.08 3.55 49.33
N ILE A 38 -12.39 2.99 48.35
CA ILE A 38 -12.93 1.93 47.49
C ILE A 38 -11.68 1.10 47.21
N GLN A 39 -11.37 0.14 48.09
CA GLN A 39 -10.92 -1.13 47.55
C GLN A 39 -12.01 -1.46 46.54
N GLU A 40 -11.72 -1.32 45.25
CA GLU A 40 -12.44 -2.11 44.27
C GLU A 40 -12.16 -3.52 44.74
N LYS A 41 -13.14 -4.04 45.50
CA LYS A 41 -13.26 -5.41 45.92
C LYS A 41 -12.79 -6.17 44.70
N ILE A 42 -11.65 -6.84 44.77
CA ILE A 42 -11.20 -7.68 43.66
C ILE A 42 -12.41 -8.56 43.39
N HIS A 43 -13.13 -8.24 42.30
CA HIS A 43 -14.34 -8.95 41.98
C HIS A 43 -13.80 -10.29 41.54
N SER A 44 -13.92 -11.29 42.42
CA SER A 44 -13.82 -12.67 42.01
C SER A 44 -14.68 -12.79 40.76
N SER A 45 -14.05 -13.14 39.63
CA SER A 45 -14.73 -13.42 38.39
C SER A 45 -15.65 -14.61 38.65
N ALA A 46 -16.86 -14.31 39.10
CA ALA A 46 -17.91 -15.27 39.29
C ALA A 46 -18.61 -15.38 37.94
N GLN A 47 -18.52 -16.56 37.33
CA GLN A 47 -19.38 -16.89 36.20
C GLN A 47 -20.80 -16.98 36.73
N GLN A 48 -21.58 -15.92 36.53
CA GLN A 48 -22.98 -15.90 36.88
C GLN A 48 -23.78 -16.40 35.68
N SER A 49 -24.25 -17.65 35.78
CA SER A 49 -25.14 -18.24 34.79
C SER A 49 -26.50 -17.56 34.90
N GLY A 50 -26.91 -16.86 33.85
CA GLY A 50 -28.22 -16.23 33.77
C GLY A 50 -28.77 -16.36 32.36
N THR A 51 -30.07 -16.66 32.26
CA THR A 51 -30.81 -16.56 31.01
C THR A 51 -31.40 -15.17 30.92
N THR A 52 -30.69 -14.28 30.24
CA THR A 52 -31.30 -13.03 29.77
C THR A 52 -31.98 -13.34 28.45
N GLN A 53 -33.22 -12.89 28.27
CA GLN A 53 -33.90 -12.96 26.99
C GLN A 53 -33.39 -11.82 26.11
N TRP A 54 -32.66 -12.15 25.04
CA TRP A 54 -32.05 -11.15 24.14
C TRP A 54 -33.08 -10.52 23.18
N ILE A 55 -34.21 -11.19 22.98
CA ILE A 55 -35.20 -10.89 21.93
C ILE A 55 -36.58 -10.70 22.56
N LYS A 56 -37.24 -9.56 22.36
CA LYS A 56 -38.54 -9.22 22.99
C LYS A 56 -39.73 -10.10 22.53
N ASN A 57 -39.61 -10.83 21.42
CA ASN A 57 -40.61 -11.78 20.91
C ASN A 57 -39.94 -13.05 20.33
N PRO A 58 -39.45 -13.98 21.16
CA PRO A 58 -38.68 -15.14 20.71
C PRO A 58 -39.54 -16.19 19.99
N ASN A 59 -40.86 -16.10 20.13
CA ASN A 59 -41.82 -17.03 19.55
C ASN A 59 -42.43 -16.52 18.24
N PHE A 60 -42.07 -15.31 17.78
CA PHE A 60 -42.61 -14.69 16.56
C PHE A 60 -44.14 -14.72 16.51
N ASN A 61 -44.78 -14.44 17.64
CA ASN A 61 -46.24 -14.37 17.71
C ASN A 61 -46.72 -13.02 17.13
N SER A 62 -47.92 -13.02 16.54
CA SER A 62 -48.52 -11.80 15.98
C SER A 62 -48.88 -10.78 17.07
N PRO A 63 -48.63 -9.47 16.87
CA PRO A 63 -47.95 -8.89 15.71
C PRO A 63 -46.41 -9.03 15.83
N ILE A 64 -45.78 -9.52 14.76
CA ILE A 64 -44.32 -9.73 14.73
C ILE A 64 -43.61 -8.38 14.63
N GLU A 65 -44.07 -7.54 13.71
CA GLU A 65 -43.66 -6.15 13.53
C GLU A 65 -44.43 -5.21 14.46
N PRO A 66 -43.81 -4.16 15.05
CA PRO A 66 -42.42 -3.71 14.89
C PRO A 66 -41.45 -4.30 15.93
N THR A 67 -41.88 -5.35 16.66
CA THR A 67 -41.14 -5.90 17.80
C THR A 67 -39.89 -6.68 17.36
N TRP A 68 -39.86 -7.08 16.10
CA TRP A 68 -38.76 -7.73 15.42
C TRP A 68 -38.48 -6.98 14.12
N PHE A 69 -37.23 -6.57 13.91
CA PHE A 69 -36.76 -6.00 12.64
C PHE A 69 -35.47 -6.75 12.29
N TRP A 70 -35.32 -7.12 11.02
CA TRP A 70 -34.10 -7.76 10.52
C TRP A 70 -33.01 -6.74 10.17
N GLU A 71 -33.38 -5.45 10.08
CA GLU A 71 -32.43 -4.34 9.93
C GLU A 71 -31.49 -4.29 11.14
N ASN A 72 -30.18 -4.25 10.89
CA ASN A 72 -29.09 -4.34 11.87
C ASN A 72 -28.94 -3.08 12.76
N GLY A 73 -30.01 -2.28 12.88
CA GLY A 73 -30.00 -0.99 13.55
C GLY A 73 -29.09 0.02 12.84
N SER A 74 -28.37 0.83 13.61
CA SER A 74 -27.44 1.86 13.09
C SER A 74 -26.00 1.35 12.87
N LEU A 75 -25.73 0.07 13.14
CA LEU A 75 -24.41 -0.55 13.01
C LEU A 75 -24.48 -1.68 11.96
N GLY A 76 -23.89 -1.45 10.79
CA GLY A 76 -23.88 -2.38 9.66
C GLY A 76 -24.71 -1.87 8.47
N ASP A 77 -24.47 -2.47 7.29
CA ASP A 77 -25.22 -2.15 6.07
C ASP A 77 -26.45 -3.06 5.95
N ASN A 78 -27.64 -2.47 6.02
CA ASN A 78 -28.90 -3.22 5.88
C ASN A 78 -29.12 -3.76 4.47
N SER A 79 -28.33 -3.35 3.46
CA SER A 79 -28.40 -3.90 2.11
C SER A 79 -27.76 -5.28 1.98
N ASP A 80 -26.92 -5.70 2.95
CA ASP A 80 -26.27 -7.01 2.99
C ASP A 80 -27.13 -8.11 3.62
N MET A 81 -28.33 -7.77 4.06
CA MET A 81 -29.23 -8.68 4.75
C MET A 81 -30.60 -8.62 4.08
N ASP A 82 -31.28 -9.75 4.05
CA ASP A 82 -32.70 -9.80 3.72
C ASP A 82 -33.39 -10.74 4.69
N GLY A 83 -34.58 -10.37 5.12
CA GLY A 83 -35.30 -11.05 6.16
C GLY A 83 -36.80 -11.11 5.86
N ASN A 84 -37.41 -12.24 6.18
CA ASN A 84 -38.86 -12.31 6.29
C ASN A 84 -39.26 -13.01 7.60
N THR A 85 -40.44 -12.65 8.10
CA THR A 85 -40.98 -13.22 9.32
C THR A 85 -42.39 -13.75 9.10
N THR A 86 -42.68 -14.91 9.66
CA THR A 86 -44.01 -15.52 9.73
C THR A 86 -44.27 -16.00 11.16
N THR A 87 -45.52 -16.35 11.47
CA THR A 87 -45.85 -16.85 12.82
C THR A 87 -45.00 -18.07 13.15
N GLY A 88 -44.18 -17.97 14.20
CA GLY A 88 -43.29 -19.04 14.66
C GLY A 88 -41.95 -19.15 13.93
N GLN A 89 -41.64 -18.28 12.96
CA GLN A 89 -40.40 -18.36 12.18
C GLN A 89 -39.90 -16.99 11.71
N ALA A 90 -38.58 -16.79 11.77
CA ALA A 90 -37.90 -15.75 11.01
C ALA A 90 -36.84 -16.39 10.11
N ASN A 91 -36.82 -15.98 8.84
CA ASN A 91 -35.76 -16.33 7.91
C ASN A 91 -34.91 -15.10 7.69
N ILE A 92 -33.62 -15.22 7.92
CA ILE A 92 -32.63 -14.19 7.63
C ILE A 92 -31.64 -14.81 6.65
N ARG A 93 -31.33 -14.09 5.58
CA ARG A 93 -30.25 -14.44 4.65
C ARG A 93 -29.26 -13.29 4.60
N VAL A 94 -27.98 -13.63 4.68
CA VAL A 94 -26.90 -12.71 4.34
C VAL A 94 -26.76 -12.74 2.82
N LEU A 95 -26.87 -11.57 2.19
CA LEU A 95 -26.66 -11.39 0.77
C LEU A 95 -25.17 -11.15 0.54
N GLY A 96 -24.54 -12.01 -0.27
CA GLY A 96 -23.17 -11.80 -0.74
C GLY A 96 -23.17 -11.45 -2.22
N ASP A 97 -22.15 -10.74 -2.67
CA ASP A 97 -21.93 -10.43 -4.08
C ASP A 97 -20.54 -10.91 -4.54
N THR A 98 -20.44 -11.31 -5.80
CA THR A 98 -19.16 -11.63 -6.45
C THR A 98 -18.95 -10.67 -7.60
N LYS A 99 -17.90 -9.87 -7.51
CA LYS A 99 -17.58 -8.87 -8.53
C LYS A 99 -16.25 -9.18 -9.21
N THR A 100 -16.18 -8.87 -10.50
CA THR A 100 -14.97 -8.94 -11.32
C THR A 100 -14.72 -7.57 -11.93
N PHE A 101 -13.48 -7.08 -11.84
CA PHE A 101 -13.10 -5.78 -12.35
C PHE A 101 -11.85 -5.86 -13.22
N THR A 102 -11.82 -5.06 -14.28
CA THR A 102 -10.61 -4.76 -15.03
C THR A 102 -10.29 -3.29 -14.81
N VAL A 103 -9.32 -3.02 -13.92
CA VAL A 103 -9.02 -1.66 -13.48
C VAL A 103 -8.12 -0.91 -14.46
N VAL A 104 -7.26 -1.63 -15.18
CA VAL A 104 -6.38 -1.10 -16.20
C VAL A 104 -6.26 -2.11 -17.32
N SER A 105 -6.37 -1.67 -18.58
CA SER A 105 -6.21 -2.55 -19.74
C SER A 105 -5.75 -1.80 -20.98
N GLY A 106 -5.22 -2.56 -21.94
CA GLY A 106 -4.73 -2.02 -23.20
C GLY A 106 -3.35 -1.36 -23.08
N ARG A 107 -3.04 -0.50 -24.06
CA ARG A 107 -1.70 0.09 -24.20
C ARG A 107 -1.51 1.26 -23.24
N ILE A 108 -0.33 1.36 -22.63
CA ILE A 108 0.03 2.49 -21.77
C ILE A 108 -0.22 3.84 -22.47
N ASN A 109 -0.83 4.78 -21.75
CA ASN A 109 -1.21 6.11 -22.23
C ASN A 109 -2.17 6.12 -23.44
N SER A 110 -2.97 5.06 -23.59
CA SER A 110 -4.11 5.03 -24.51
C SER A 110 -5.42 5.38 -23.78
N SER A 111 -6.53 5.48 -24.52
CA SER A 111 -7.85 5.79 -23.96
C SER A 111 -8.32 4.80 -22.88
N THR A 112 -7.83 3.56 -22.88
CA THR A 112 -8.17 2.52 -21.89
C THR A 112 -7.16 2.42 -20.74
N SER A 113 -6.03 3.14 -20.81
CA SER A 113 -4.94 3.11 -19.83
C SER A 113 -4.33 4.49 -19.67
N LEU A 114 -5.12 5.43 -19.15
CA LEU A 114 -4.72 6.81 -18.93
C LEU A 114 -3.94 6.96 -17.61
N GLY A 115 -3.30 8.12 -17.44
CA GLY A 115 -2.71 8.53 -16.15
C GLY A 115 -1.27 8.08 -15.92
N TRP A 116 -0.64 7.42 -16.89
CA TRP A 116 0.78 7.07 -16.81
C TRP A 116 1.65 8.32 -16.83
N LYS A 117 2.55 8.42 -15.85
CA LYS A 117 3.51 9.53 -15.74
C LYS A 117 4.92 8.98 -15.72
N ARG A 118 5.85 9.79 -16.22
CA ARG A 118 7.28 9.48 -16.23
C ARG A 118 7.87 9.69 -14.85
N PHE A 119 8.68 8.74 -14.40
CA PHE A 119 9.43 8.77 -13.15
C PHE A 119 10.87 8.32 -13.36
N ARG A 120 11.78 8.86 -12.55
CA ARG A 120 13.16 8.38 -12.49
C ARG A 120 13.20 7.02 -11.79
N ASN A 121 14.12 6.17 -12.23
CA ASN A 121 14.46 4.93 -11.55
C ASN A 121 15.71 5.15 -10.68
N GLY A 122 15.54 5.32 -9.36
CA GLY A 122 16.66 5.52 -8.43
C GLY A 122 17.67 6.57 -8.91
N ASP A 123 18.95 6.19 -8.93
CA ASP A 123 20.07 7.02 -9.36
C ASP A 123 20.40 6.90 -10.86
N PHE A 124 19.65 6.07 -11.61
CA PHE A 124 19.84 5.95 -13.05
C PHE A 124 19.48 7.27 -13.75
N GLN A 125 20.27 7.61 -14.76
CA GLN A 125 19.99 8.76 -15.62
C GLN A 125 18.82 8.43 -16.55
N PHE A 126 18.09 9.47 -16.96
CA PHE A 126 17.11 9.29 -18.02
C PHE A 126 17.82 9.04 -19.35
N PRO A 127 17.21 8.24 -20.26
CA PRO A 127 17.63 8.20 -21.65
C PRO A 127 17.52 9.60 -22.29
N ASP A 128 18.26 9.84 -23.38
CA ASP A 128 18.27 11.14 -24.08
C ASP A 128 16.88 11.57 -24.55
N LEU A 129 16.08 10.59 -25.00
CA LEU A 129 14.66 10.78 -25.29
C LEU A 129 13.84 9.65 -24.67
N ASN A 130 12.73 10.02 -24.03
CA ASN A 130 11.85 9.08 -23.31
C ASN A 130 10.41 9.62 -23.34
N VAL A 131 9.74 9.42 -24.47
CA VAL A 131 8.39 9.93 -24.71
C VAL A 131 7.38 8.82 -24.54
N LEU A 132 6.23 9.16 -23.96
CA LEU A 132 5.06 8.29 -23.87
C LEU A 132 3.93 8.90 -24.68
N ASN A 133 3.39 8.17 -25.65
CA ASN A 133 2.29 8.62 -26.50
C ASN A 133 1.23 7.51 -26.69
N ALA A 134 0.22 7.75 -27.53
CA ALA A 134 -0.86 6.79 -27.77
C ALA A 134 -0.40 5.46 -28.39
N PHE A 135 0.82 5.42 -28.96
CA PHE A 135 1.44 4.22 -29.51
C PHE A 135 2.37 3.51 -28.52
N GLY A 136 2.52 4.01 -27.29
CA GLY A 136 3.36 3.42 -26.25
C GLY A 136 4.58 4.29 -25.92
N GLY A 137 5.62 3.65 -25.40
CA GLY A 137 6.87 4.30 -25.05
C GLY A 137 7.85 4.33 -26.22
N TYR A 138 8.49 5.48 -26.44
CA TYR A 138 9.65 5.63 -27.32
C TYR A 138 10.84 6.08 -26.50
N VAL A 139 11.92 5.30 -26.56
CA VAL A 139 13.16 5.57 -25.83
C VAL A 139 14.31 5.56 -26.81
N TYR A 140 15.22 6.53 -26.65
CA TYR A 140 16.45 6.63 -27.39
C TYR A 140 17.57 7.05 -26.45
N HIS A 141 18.74 6.47 -26.67
CA HIS A 141 20.00 6.85 -26.04
C HIS A 141 21.12 6.75 -27.07
N GLU A 142 22.00 7.74 -27.09
CA GLU A 142 23.24 7.73 -27.86
C GLU A 142 24.39 7.21 -27.00
N TRP A 143 25.13 6.24 -27.54
CA TRP A 143 26.34 5.76 -26.90
C TRP A 143 27.46 6.79 -27.04
N ALA A 144 28.18 7.05 -25.95
CA ALA A 144 29.33 7.94 -25.90
C ALA A 144 30.39 7.37 -24.96
N ASP A 145 31.65 7.46 -25.36
CA ASP A 145 32.79 7.07 -24.53
C ASP A 145 32.71 7.75 -23.14
N ASP A 146 32.95 6.97 -22.09
CA ASP A 146 32.97 7.41 -20.67
C ASP A 146 31.63 7.95 -20.10
N ALA A 147 30.51 7.82 -20.81
CA ALA A 147 29.17 8.19 -20.31
C ALA A 147 28.47 7.05 -19.54
N ASN A 148 27.39 7.36 -18.82
CA ASN A 148 26.56 6.36 -18.15
C ASN A 148 25.74 5.56 -19.18
N GLN A 149 26.18 4.35 -19.50
CA GLN A 149 25.57 3.46 -20.50
C GLN A 149 24.41 2.61 -19.97
N ALA A 150 23.83 2.98 -18.81
CA ALA A 150 22.68 2.30 -18.23
C ALA A 150 21.52 3.28 -17.95
N PRO A 151 21.02 4.03 -18.95
CA PRO A 151 19.88 4.90 -18.73
C PRO A 151 18.62 4.09 -18.41
N SER A 152 17.72 4.67 -17.61
CA SER A 152 16.48 4.01 -17.20
C SER A 152 15.35 5.01 -17.02
N VAL A 153 14.13 4.57 -17.36
CA VAL A 153 12.91 5.33 -17.19
C VAL A 153 11.81 4.42 -16.66
N HIS A 154 11.06 4.88 -15.66
CA HIS A 154 9.82 4.25 -15.23
C HIS A 154 8.65 5.06 -15.76
N TRP A 155 7.60 4.36 -16.19
CA TRP A 155 6.27 4.93 -16.28
C TRP A 155 5.41 4.29 -15.22
N ARG A 156 4.65 5.10 -14.46
CA ARG A 156 3.81 4.62 -13.35
C ARG A 156 2.43 5.22 -13.46
N THR A 157 1.42 4.46 -13.04
CA THR A 157 0.05 4.91 -12.89
C THR A 157 -0.52 4.38 -11.58
N ASN A 158 -1.48 5.11 -11.01
CA ASN A 158 -2.21 4.65 -9.84
C ASN A 158 -3.43 3.86 -10.30
N VAL A 159 -3.69 2.73 -9.66
CA VAL A 159 -4.79 1.83 -9.96
C VAL A 159 -5.78 1.88 -8.80
N SER A 160 -7.05 2.18 -9.07
CA SER A 160 -8.10 2.29 -8.06
C SER A 160 -9.30 1.43 -8.42
N VAL A 161 -9.72 0.54 -7.52
CA VAL A 161 -10.94 -0.26 -7.68
C VAL A 161 -12.14 0.61 -7.25
N PRO A 162 -13.26 0.64 -8.00
CA PRO A 162 -14.39 1.52 -7.71
C PRO A 162 -15.34 0.99 -6.61
N ILE A 163 -14.82 0.20 -5.68
CA ILE A 163 -15.55 -0.35 -4.52
C ILE A 163 -14.65 -0.35 -3.29
N ASP A 164 -15.25 -0.38 -2.11
CA ASP A 164 -14.52 -0.64 -0.87
C ASP A 164 -14.10 -2.12 -0.84
N MET A 165 -12.79 -2.37 -0.87
CA MET A 165 -12.26 -3.73 -0.85
C MET A 165 -12.26 -4.35 0.56
N SER A 166 -12.56 -3.59 1.62
CA SER A 166 -12.63 -4.12 2.99
C SER A 166 -13.86 -5.01 3.22
N ASP A 167 -14.89 -4.87 2.40
CA ASP A 167 -16.11 -5.68 2.44
C ASP A 167 -15.94 -7.04 1.73
N TYR A 168 -14.85 -7.23 0.97
CA TYR A 168 -14.67 -8.38 0.09
C TYR A 168 -13.44 -9.22 0.45
N ILE A 169 -13.59 -10.54 0.32
CA ILE A 169 -12.46 -11.47 0.34
C ILE A 169 -11.94 -11.60 -1.10
N ILE A 170 -10.68 -11.22 -1.32
CA ILE A 170 -10.01 -11.40 -2.61
C ILE A 170 -9.74 -12.89 -2.83
N THR A 171 -10.42 -13.49 -3.80
CA THR A 171 -10.24 -14.91 -4.14
C THR A 171 -9.17 -15.12 -5.21
N SER A 172 -8.97 -14.15 -6.09
CA SER A 172 -7.91 -14.16 -7.10
C SER A 172 -7.55 -12.75 -7.57
N ALA A 173 -6.33 -12.61 -8.10
CA ALA A 173 -5.86 -11.43 -8.79
C ALA A 173 -4.91 -11.87 -9.92
N SER A 174 -4.98 -11.22 -11.07
CA SER A 174 -4.09 -11.50 -12.19
C SER A 174 -3.60 -10.20 -12.82
N LEU A 175 -2.38 -10.26 -13.35
CA LEU A 175 -1.77 -9.19 -14.13
C LEU A 175 -1.06 -9.83 -15.31
N GLU A 176 -1.49 -9.47 -16.51
CA GLU A 176 -0.83 -9.85 -17.75
C GLU A 176 -0.12 -8.61 -18.32
N VAL A 177 1.18 -8.75 -18.61
CA VAL A 177 1.97 -7.66 -19.18
C VAL A 177 2.65 -8.15 -20.44
N ILE A 178 2.35 -7.46 -21.54
CA ILE A 178 2.95 -7.74 -22.84
C ILE A 178 3.82 -6.56 -23.24
N ALA A 179 5.11 -6.80 -23.37
CA ALA A 179 6.03 -5.85 -23.99
C ALA A 179 6.19 -6.21 -25.47
N ASN A 180 5.86 -5.28 -26.37
CA ASN A 180 6.18 -5.42 -27.79
C ASN A 180 7.04 -4.24 -28.20
N ALA A 181 8.28 -4.50 -28.60
CA ALA A 181 9.28 -3.48 -28.85
C ALA A 181 9.98 -3.72 -30.20
N THR A 182 10.24 -2.62 -30.91
CA THR A 182 11.12 -2.57 -32.08
C THR A 182 12.31 -1.70 -31.71
N VAL A 183 13.49 -2.09 -32.17
CA VAL A 183 14.74 -1.38 -31.88
C VAL A 183 15.46 -1.03 -33.18
N SER A 184 16.41 -0.09 -33.09
CA SER A 184 17.30 0.23 -34.20
C SER A 184 18.10 -1.01 -34.62
N SER A 185 18.42 -1.14 -35.91
CA SER A 185 19.32 -2.18 -36.42
C SER A 185 20.79 -1.92 -36.11
N ASN A 186 21.11 -0.72 -35.63
CA ASN A 186 22.45 -0.33 -35.20
C ASN A 186 22.58 -0.48 -33.68
N VAL A 187 22.54 -1.72 -33.20
CA VAL A 187 22.69 -2.12 -31.80
C VAL A 187 23.69 -3.26 -31.74
N ASP A 188 24.60 -3.25 -30.77
CA ASP A 188 25.67 -4.26 -30.68
C ASP A 188 25.20 -5.50 -29.92
N THR A 189 24.83 -6.56 -30.61
CA THR A 189 24.23 -7.77 -30.05
C THR A 189 25.05 -9.03 -30.37
N PRO A 190 24.89 -10.13 -29.62
CA PRO A 190 25.65 -11.34 -29.91
C PRO A 190 25.24 -11.84 -31.30
N ASN A 191 26.20 -12.20 -32.15
CA ASN A 191 26.06 -12.56 -33.57
C ASN A 191 26.14 -11.40 -34.58
N ASP A 192 26.42 -10.17 -34.16
CA ASP A 192 26.84 -9.16 -35.15
C ASP A 192 28.24 -9.54 -35.69
N ASP A 193 28.41 -9.48 -37.02
CA ASP A 193 29.53 -10.02 -37.82
C ASP A 193 30.92 -9.41 -37.52
N GLY A 194 31.02 -8.60 -36.47
CA GLY A 194 32.29 -8.08 -36.02
C GLY A 194 33.13 -9.21 -35.41
N SER A 195 34.30 -9.46 -35.99
CA SER A 195 35.40 -10.27 -35.44
C SER A 195 35.91 -9.69 -34.10
N TRP A 196 35.12 -9.74 -33.05
CA TRP A 196 35.48 -9.29 -31.70
C TRP A 196 35.57 -10.53 -30.82
N THR A 197 36.79 -11.05 -30.68
CA THR A 197 37.14 -12.18 -29.81
C THR A 197 36.83 -11.94 -28.33
N ASN A 198 36.38 -10.75 -27.94
CA ASN A 198 35.97 -10.37 -26.60
C ASN A 198 34.65 -9.58 -26.64
N TYR A 199 33.51 -10.25 -26.82
CA TYR A 199 32.19 -9.63 -26.63
C TYR A 199 32.00 -9.32 -25.13
N ALA A 200 32.33 -8.10 -24.73
CA ALA A 200 32.49 -7.71 -23.33
C ALA A 200 31.23 -7.11 -22.67
N ILE A 201 30.02 -7.48 -23.13
CA ILE A 201 28.67 -6.94 -22.80
C ILE A 201 28.19 -6.02 -23.93
N GLY A 202 27.32 -6.52 -24.82
CA GLY A 202 26.65 -5.65 -25.78
C GLY A 202 25.27 -5.20 -25.31
N ASP A 203 24.56 -4.55 -26.22
CA ASP A 203 23.34 -3.79 -25.96
C ASP A 203 22.19 -4.68 -25.53
N SER A 204 21.50 -4.25 -24.47
CA SER A 204 20.34 -4.95 -23.95
C SER A 204 19.35 -3.99 -23.33
N VAL A 205 18.07 -4.34 -23.39
CA VAL A 205 16.98 -3.64 -22.72
C VAL A 205 16.37 -4.60 -21.72
N THR A 206 16.07 -4.08 -20.53
CA THR A 206 15.33 -4.83 -19.51
C THR A 206 13.96 -4.21 -19.37
N PHE A 207 12.93 -4.98 -19.65
CA PHE A 207 11.54 -4.65 -19.35
C PHE A 207 11.16 -5.31 -18.03
N TYR A 208 10.54 -4.57 -17.12
CA TYR A 208 10.00 -5.15 -15.90
C TYR A 208 8.80 -4.36 -15.41
N THR A 209 7.96 -5.05 -14.65
CA THR A 209 6.78 -4.47 -14.03
C THR A 209 6.88 -4.60 -12.53
N GLN A 210 6.52 -3.52 -11.85
CA GLN A 210 6.50 -3.46 -10.40
C GLN A 210 5.12 -3.05 -9.88
N ILE A 211 4.78 -3.56 -8.70
CA ILE A 211 3.62 -3.16 -7.92
C ILE A 211 4.11 -2.67 -6.56
N SER A 212 3.52 -1.58 -6.08
CA SER A 212 3.81 -1.00 -4.77
C SER A 212 2.55 -0.40 -4.17
N ASP A 213 2.65 0.07 -2.92
CA ASP A 213 1.69 1.01 -2.36
C ASP A 213 1.70 2.35 -3.12
N LEU A 214 0.74 3.23 -2.79
CA LEU A 214 0.64 4.57 -3.39
C LEU A 214 1.83 5.48 -3.03
N GLY A 215 2.51 5.20 -1.91
CA GLY A 215 3.70 5.93 -1.48
C GLY A 215 4.97 5.53 -2.24
N TYR A 216 4.92 4.44 -3.01
CA TYR A 216 6.10 3.81 -3.62
C TYR A 216 7.18 3.48 -2.57
N ASN A 217 6.74 3.09 -1.37
CA ASN A 217 7.62 2.70 -0.28
C ASN A 217 7.94 1.20 -0.38
N ALA A 218 9.06 0.80 0.22
CA ALA A 218 9.35 -0.62 0.37
C ALA A 218 8.27 -1.29 1.24
N PRO A 219 7.82 -2.51 0.88
CA PRO A 219 8.30 -3.34 -0.23
C PRO A 219 7.72 -2.96 -1.60
N ILE A 220 8.59 -2.95 -2.61
CA ILE A 220 8.21 -2.85 -4.04
C ILE A 220 8.42 -4.23 -4.66
N TYR A 221 7.38 -4.77 -5.28
CA TYR A 221 7.40 -6.13 -5.82
C TYR A 221 7.59 -6.10 -7.33
N THR A 222 8.68 -6.69 -7.84
CA THR A 222 8.83 -6.97 -9.27
C THR A 222 8.05 -8.23 -9.62
N VAL A 223 7.01 -8.09 -10.43
CA VAL A 223 6.07 -9.17 -10.76
C VAL A 223 6.32 -9.80 -12.13
N ALA A 224 7.05 -9.10 -13.01
CA ALA A 224 7.50 -9.60 -14.29
C ALA A 224 8.82 -8.92 -14.66
N SER A 225 9.73 -9.65 -15.32
CA SER A 225 10.99 -9.09 -15.82
C SER A 225 11.50 -9.90 -17.01
N ASN A 226 11.97 -9.21 -18.03
CA ASN A 226 12.63 -9.79 -19.20
C ASN A 226 13.79 -8.91 -19.62
N LYS A 227 14.99 -9.49 -19.73
CA LYS A 227 16.16 -8.83 -20.31
C LYS A 227 16.44 -9.42 -21.67
N THR A 228 16.51 -8.57 -22.69
CA THR A 228 16.76 -8.99 -24.06
C THR A 228 18.23 -9.36 -24.25
N LYS A 229 18.50 -10.36 -25.09
CA LYS A 229 19.85 -10.76 -25.49
C LYS A 229 20.19 -10.48 -26.95
N TYR A 230 19.20 -10.59 -27.84
CA TYR A 230 19.38 -10.50 -29.31
C TYR A 230 18.49 -9.38 -29.87
N LEU A 231 18.70 -8.15 -29.38
CA LEU A 231 17.93 -6.98 -29.83
C LEU A 231 18.05 -6.80 -31.35
N GLY A 232 16.94 -6.56 -32.04
CA GLY A 232 16.96 -6.29 -33.49
C GLY A 232 17.25 -7.51 -34.37
N GLN A 233 17.67 -8.65 -33.82
CA GLN A 233 18.05 -9.85 -34.55
C GLN A 233 16.94 -10.92 -34.60
N GLN A 234 15.67 -10.52 -34.74
CA GLN A 234 14.58 -11.49 -34.86
C GLN A 234 14.63 -12.22 -36.20
N ASN A 235 14.91 -13.52 -36.15
CA ASN A 235 14.58 -14.47 -37.21
C ASN A 235 13.16 -15.05 -36.96
N SER A 236 12.49 -15.49 -38.03
CA SER A 236 11.07 -15.90 -38.06
C SER A 236 10.69 -17.08 -37.13
N THR A 237 11.65 -17.62 -36.37
CA THR A 237 11.52 -18.75 -35.46
C THR A 237 11.80 -18.40 -33.99
N GLN A 238 12.22 -17.18 -33.67
CA GLN A 238 12.36 -16.73 -32.29
C GLN A 238 11.01 -16.26 -31.73
N PRO A 239 10.66 -16.60 -30.47
CA PRO A 239 9.43 -16.12 -29.87
C PRO A 239 9.44 -14.59 -29.82
N THR A 240 8.44 -13.99 -30.44
CA THR A 240 8.08 -12.59 -30.27
C THR A 240 7.77 -12.39 -28.79
N ILE A 241 8.76 -11.90 -28.05
CA ILE A 241 8.73 -11.41 -26.66
C ILE A 241 7.76 -12.16 -25.73
N LEU A 242 8.37 -12.96 -24.85
CA LEU A 242 7.76 -13.74 -23.78
C LEU A 242 6.49 -13.08 -23.18
N THR A 243 5.32 -13.66 -23.48
CA THR A 243 4.10 -13.49 -22.68
C THR A 243 4.35 -14.12 -21.31
N ILE A 244 4.23 -13.35 -20.22
CA ILE A 244 4.30 -13.85 -18.84
C ILE A 244 2.93 -13.67 -18.20
#